data_AF-A0A1Z9SZQ2-F1
#
_entry.id   AF-A0A1Z9SZQ2-F1
#
_cell.length_a   1.000
_cell.length_b   1.000
_cell.length_c   1.000
_cell.angle_alpha   90.00
_cell.angle_beta   90.00
_cell.angle_gamma   90.00
#
_symmetry.space_group_name_H-M   'P 1'
#
loop_
_entity.id
_entity.type
_entity.pdbx_description
1 polymer ?
#
loop_
_entity_poly.entity_id
_entity_poly.type
_entity_poly.pdbx_seq_one_letter_code
_entity_poly.pdbx_strand_id
1 'polypeptide(L)'
;MISNIKDNLEVELPGIKSWNRMAVEPIQNNRNINERIINYKEWSSKENVKNMKKAAVLVCFFRRDEEYYFPLIKRPMHERNHPGQIALPGGSMDKNETLEMTALRESFEEVGIESNEVKIIGQMTPLPVPVSKYLIYPFIGTTENEPYWKLNDKEVDELILLKFNDLIKSDNGYYEDWTREDNQIRVPIFKIVNTRIWGATAAILSELIDLSKKTN
;
A
#
# COMPACT_ATOMS: atom_id res chain seq x y z
N MET A 1 -11.76 6.49 -14.69
CA MET A 1 -10.97 5.88 -13.61
C MET A 1 -10.46 6.93 -12.64
N ILE A 2 -9.49 7.78 -13.02
CA ILE A 2 -8.96 8.84 -12.12
C ILE A 2 -10.07 9.78 -11.61
N SER A 3 -11.04 10.15 -12.46
CA SER A 3 -12.22 10.92 -12.01
C SER A 3 -12.97 10.21 -10.88
N ASN A 4 -13.34 8.94 -11.06
CA ASN A 4 -14.01 8.15 -10.02
C ASN A 4 -13.21 8.12 -8.71
N ILE A 5 -11.88 7.91 -8.80
CA ILE A 5 -11.01 7.92 -7.62
C ILE A 5 -11.10 9.26 -6.92
N LYS A 6 -10.99 10.37 -7.66
CA LYS A 6 -11.09 11.72 -7.10
C LYS A 6 -12.45 11.96 -6.45
N ASP A 7 -13.53 11.62 -7.13
CA ASP A 7 -14.89 11.81 -6.63
C ASP A 7 -15.14 10.96 -5.36
N ASN A 8 -14.64 9.71 -5.34
CA ASN A 8 -14.77 8.82 -4.19
C ASN A 8 -13.84 9.17 -3.01
N LEU A 9 -12.78 9.96 -3.24
CA LEU A 9 -11.93 10.51 -2.17
C LEU A 9 -12.63 11.65 -1.41
N GLU A 10 -13.68 12.26 -1.98
CA GLU A 10 -14.43 13.36 -1.35
C GLU A 10 -15.60 12.87 -0.47
N VAL A 11 -15.84 11.56 -0.41
CA VAL A 11 -16.91 10.93 0.39
C VAL A 11 -16.32 10.03 1.49
N GLU A 12 -17.17 9.23 2.15
CA GLU A 12 -16.70 8.26 3.15
C GLU A 12 -15.76 7.23 2.51
N LEU A 13 -14.49 7.24 2.96
CA LEU A 13 -13.48 6.34 2.45
C LEU A 13 -13.78 4.89 2.85
N PRO A 14 -13.55 3.91 1.95
CA PRO A 14 -13.82 2.51 2.23
C PRO A 14 -13.03 1.95 3.43
N GLY A 15 -11.75 2.34 3.55
CA GLY A 15 -10.84 2.02 4.64
C GLY A 15 -10.93 0.55 5.10
N ILE A 16 -11.30 0.36 6.36
CA ILE A 16 -11.41 -0.94 7.04
C ILE A 16 -12.24 -1.96 6.22
N LYS A 17 -13.32 -1.53 5.55
CA LYS A 17 -14.16 -2.43 4.74
C LYS A 17 -13.34 -3.10 3.62
N SER A 18 -12.45 -2.35 2.98
CA SER A 18 -11.57 -2.85 1.92
C SER A 18 -10.42 -3.65 2.48
N TRP A 19 -9.81 -3.17 3.56
CA TRP A 19 -8.65 -3.82 4.15
C TRP A 19 -8.97 -5.22 4.68
N ASN A 20 -10.16 -5.42 5.26
CA ASN A 20 -10.60 -6.72 5.78
C ASN A 20 -10.54 -7.85 4.73
N ARG A 21 -10.70 -7.54 3.43
CA ARG A 21 -10.52 -8.53 2.36
C ARG A 21 -9.09 -9.08 2.27
N MET A 22 -8.13 -8.30 2.76
CA MET A 22 -6.70 -8.62 2.77
C MET A 22 -6.19 -8.95 4.18
N ALA A 23 -7.10 -9.23 5.13
CA ALA A 23 -6.73 -9.67 6.47
C ALA A 23 -6.22 -11.12 6.46
N VAL A 24 -5.14 -11.39 7.19
CA VAL A 24 -4.65 -12.76 7.37
C VAL A 24 -5.54 -13.49 8.36
N GLU A 25 -5.97 -14.69 7.99
CA GLU A 25 -6.89 -15.52 8.79
C GLU A 25 -6.19 -16.82 9.24
N PRO A 26 -6.44 -17.32 10.45
CA PRO A 26 -5.94 -18.63 10.85
C PRO A 26 -6.72 -19.77 10.21
N ILE A 27 -6.04 -20.85 9.84
CA ILE A 27 -6.68 -22.04 9.25
C ILE A 27 -7.27 -22.96 10.33
N GLN A 28 -6.75 -22.91 11.56
CA GLN A 28 -7.24 -23.67 12.71
C GLN A 28 -7.52 -22.75 13.92
N ASN A 29 -8.57 -23.05 14.67
CA ASN A 29 -8.98 -22.37 15.92
C ASN A 29 -8.00 -22.64 17.10
N ASN A 30 -6.69 -22.57 16.89
CA ASN A 30 -5.74 -22.65 17.98
C ASN A 30 -5.76 -21.32 18.74
N ARG A 31 -6.18 -21.37 20.01
CA ARG A 31 -6.38 -20.24 20.94
C ARG A 31 -5.12 -19.38 21.22
N ASN A 32 -3.99 -19.69 20.60
CA ASN A 32 -2.69 -19.03 20.80
C ASN A 32 -2.25 -18.13 19.63
N ILE A 33 -3.17 -17.68 18.78
CA ILE A 33 -2.83 -16.68 17.76
C ILE A 33 -2.82 -15.31 18.43
N ASN A 34 -1.77 -15.07 19.22
CA ASN A 34 -1.49 -13.79 19.86
C ASN A 34 -1.30 -12.70 18.80
N GLU A 35 -2.08 -11.63 18.93
CA GLU A 35 -1.79 -10.23 18.53
C GLU A 35 -1.57 -9.91 17.03
N ARG A 36 -1.50 -10.90 16.14
CA ARG A 36 -1.20 -10.69 14.71
C ARG A 36 -2.36 -10.98 13.76
N ILE A 37 -3.51 -11.43 14.28
CA ILE A 37 -4.75 -11.43 13.50
C ILE A 37 -5.08 -9.98 13.20
N ILE A 38 -5.22 -9.69 11.91
CA ILE A 38 -5.47 -8.34 11.43
C ILE A 38 -6.91 -7.96 11.76
N ASN A 39 -7.14 -7.50 13.00
CA ASN A 39 -8.35 -6.81 13.37
C ASN A 39 -8.16 -5.32 13.10
N TYR A 40 -8.34 -4.91 11.85
CA TYR A 40 -8.20 -3.52 11.45
C TYR A 40 -9.07 -2.57 12.28
N LYS A 41 -10.24 -3.03 12.76
CA LYS A 41 -11.12 -2.23 13.62
C LYS A 41 -10.49 -1.94 14.98
N GLU A 42 -9.85 -2.91 15.59
CA GLU A 42 -9.15 -2.75 16.87
C GLU A 42 -7.87 -1.92 16.71
N TRP A 43 -7.09 -2.17 15.66
CA TRP A 43 -5.85 -1.45 15.39
C TRP A 43 -6.07 0.01 15.02
N SER A 44 -7.20 0.33 14.39
CA SER A 44 -7.58 1.70 14.05
C SER A 44 -8.17 2.49 15.23
N SER A 45 -8.23 1.89 16.44
CA SER A 45 -8.69 2.63 17.63
C SER A 45 -7.74 3.78 17.97
N LYS A 46 -8.31 4.89 18.47
CA LYS A 46 -7.55 6.11 18.80
C LYS A 46 -6.39 5.83 19.77
N GLU A 47 -6.56 4.90 20.70
CA GLU A 47 -5.55 4.51 21.69
C GLU A 47 -4.33 3.87 20.99
N ASN A 48 -4.57 2.95 20.06
CA ASN A 48 -3.52 2.18 19.39
C ASN A 48 -2.73 3.04 18.40
N VAL A 49 -3.39 3.93 17.68
CA VAL A 49 -2.73 4.78 16.67
C VAL A 49 -1.94 5.94 17.28
N LYS A 50 -2.28 6.37 18.51
CA LYS A 50 -1.66 7.54 19.17
C LYS A 50 -0.14 7.42 19.32
N ASN A 51 0.36 6.21 19.54
CA ASN A 51 1.78 5.93 19.77
C ASN A 51 2.50 5.39 18.54
N MET A 52 1.83 5.30 17.39
CA MET A 52 2.45 4.83 16.15
C MET A 52 3.30 5.92 15.51
N LYS A 53 4.42 5.50 14.92
CA LYS A 53 5.23 6.38 14.06
C LYS A 53 4.46 6.67 12.79
N LYS A 54 4.53 7.90 12.30
CA LYS A 54 3.91 8.27 11.03
C LYS A 54 4.81 7.90 9.87
N ALA A 55 4.21 7.35 8.83
CA ALA A 55 4.83 7.10 7.53
C ALA A 55 3.87 7.53 6.43
N ALA A 56 4.37 7.83 5.25
CA ALA A 56 3.54 8.16 4.11
C ALA A 56 4.04 7.44 2.85
N VAL A 57 3.11 7.06 1.99
CA VAL A 57 3.41 6.35 0.73
C VAL A 57 2.64 7.00 -0.42
N LEU A 58 3.16 6.84 -1.65
CA LEU A 58 2.57 7.43 -2.84
C LEU A 58 2.13 6.35 -3.84
N VAL A 59 0.85 6.38 -4.21
CA VAL A 59 0.35 5.76 -5.44
C VAL A 59 0.41 6.84 -6.53
N CYS A 60 1.51 6.86 -7.30
CA CYS A 60 1.69 7.85 -8.36
C CYS A 60 1.25 7.27 -9.72
N PHE A 61 0.07 7.66 -10.19
CA PHE A 61 -0.42 7.25 -11.49
C PHE A 61 0.24 8.04 -12.62
N PHE A 62 0.63 7.34 -13.67
CA PHE A 62 1.03 7.91 -14.95
C PHE A 62 0.38 7.14 -16.09
N ARG A 63 0.38 7.72 -17.29
CA ARG A 63 -0.13 7.06 -18.49
C ARG A 63 1.00 6.51 -19.35
N ARG A 64 0.85 5.28 -19.81
CA ARG A 64 1.68 4.64 -20.85
C ARG A 64 0.75 3.86 -21.77
N ASP A 65 0.85 4.11 -23.08
CA ASP A 65 0.02 3.46 -24.11
C ASP A 65 -1.48 3.49 -23.80
N GLU A 66 -2.00 4.68 -23.45
CA GLU A 66 -3.38 4.94 -23.03
C GLU A 66 -3.84 4.29 -21.71
N GLU A 67 -2.98 3.49 -21.06
CA GLU A 67 -3.30 2.77 -19.83
C GLU A 67 -2.64 3.42 -18.61
N TYR A 68 -3.24 3.19 -17.43
CA TYR A 68 -2.72 3.72 -16.17
C TYR A 68 -1.82 2.72 -15.48
N TYR A 69 -0.64 3.20 -15.09
CA TYR A 69 0.35 2.48 -14.32
C TYR A 69 0.69 3.25 -13.06
N PHE A 70 1.24 2.57 -12.06
CA PHE A 70 1.87 3.18 -10.90
C PHE A 70 3.04 2.32 -10.43
N PRO A 71 4.05 2.93 -9.79
CA PRO A 71 5.22 2.20 -9.32
C PRO A 71 4.94 1.48 -8.00
N LEU A 72 5.52 0.30 -7.90
CA LEU A 72 5.80 -0.43 -6.67
C LEU A 72 7.30 -0.70 -6.63
N ILE A 73 7.82 -0.92 -5.44
CA ILE A 73 9.20 -1.33 -5.22
C ILE A 73 9.24 -2.68 -4.53
N LYS A 74 10.28 -3.46 -4.81
CA LYS A 74 10.68 -4.58 -3.98
C LYS A 74 11.76 -4.10 -3.03
N ARG A 75 11.51 -4.23 -1.73
CA ARG A 75 12.50 -3.87 -0.71
C ARG A 75 13.67 -4.87 -0.72
N PRO A 76 14.92 -4.42 -0.56
CA PRO A 76 16.06 -5.29 -0.41
C PRO A 76 15.91 -6.30 0.72
N MET A 77 16.61 -7.43 0.62
CA MET A 77 16.55 -8.47 1.66
C MET A 77 17.23 -8.06 2.98
N HIS A 78 18.15 -7.08 2.95
CA HIS A 78 18.83 -6.59 4.15
C HIS A 78 18.01 -5.55 4.93
N GLU A 79 16.82 -5.19 4.45
CA GLU A 79 15.96 -4.23 5.15
C GLU A 79 15.48 -4.76 6.51
N ARG A 80 15.44 -3.86 7.50
CA ARG A 80 15.08 -4.23 8.88
C ARG A 80 13.61 -4.60 8.99
N ASN A 81 12.76 -3.93 8.22
CA ASN A 81 11.32 -4.13 8.22
C ASN A 81 10.89 -4.63 6.84
N HIS A 82 10.18 -5.77 6.82
CA HIS A 82 9.56 -6.31 5.59
C HIS A 82 10.54 -6.61 4.44
N PRO A 83 11.64 -7.37 4.68
CA PRO A 83 12.62 -7.68 3.65
C PRO A 83 11.99 -8.45 2.48
N GLY A 84 12.33 -8.05 1.25
CA GLY A 84 11.82 -8.68 0.02
C GLY A 84 10.34 -8.45 -0.28
N GLN A 85 9.62 -7.67 0.56
CA GLN A 85 8.20 -7.40 0.33
C GLN A 85 8.00 -6.32 -0.74
N ILE A 86 6.89 -6.42 -1.46
CA ILE A 86 6.44 -5.41 -2.40
C ILE A 86 5.77 -4.27 -1.64
N ALA A 87 6.22 -3.04 -1.88
CA ALA A 87 5.75 -1.84 -1.22
C ALA A 87 5.43 -0.74 -2.24
N LEU A 88 4.57 0.19 -1.82
CA LEU A 88 4.47 1.49 -2.49
C LEU A 88 5.70 2.33 -2.11
N PRO A 89 6.21 3.19 -3.02
CA PRO A 89 7.24 4.14 -2.67
C PRO A 89 6.82 5.00 -1.48
N GLY A 90 7.72 5.19 -0.51
CA GLY A 90 7.41 5.90 0.72
C GLY A 90 8.16 5.40 1.94
N GLY A 91 8.06 6.17 3.01
CA GLY A 91 8.83 5.93 4.22
C GLY A 91 8.38 6.73 5.43
N SER A 92 9.30 6.88 6.38
CA SER A 92 9.00 7.48 7.69
C SER A 92 8.91 8.99 7.59
N MET A 93 7.99 9.59 8.33
CA MET A 93 7.90 11.04 8.41
C MET A 93 9.06 11.62 9.23
N ASP A 94 9.78 12.57 8.64
CA ASP A 94 10.83 13.34 9.29
C ASP A 94 10.28 14.51 10.12
N LYS A 95 11.17 15.15 10.88
CA LYS A 95 10.80 16.34 11.66
C LYS A 95 10.51 17.51 10.72
N ASN A 96 9.43 18.23 10.99
CA ASN A 96 9.04 19.48 10.33
C ASN A 96 8.59 19.35 8.86
N GLU A 97 8.17 18.16 8.41
CA GLU A 97 7.50 17.99 7.13
C GLU A 97 6.00 17.63 7.31
N THR A 98 5.20 17.83 6.27
CA THR A 98 3.84 17.27 6.22
C THR A 98 3.90 15.84 5.70
N LEU A 99 2.84 15.07 5.93
CA LEU A 99 2.74 13.71 5.40
C LEU A 99 2.77 13.65 3.87
N GLU A 100 2.24 14.67 3.20
CA GLU A 100 2.32 14.81 1.75
C GLU A 100 3.77 15.03 1.31
N MET A 101 4.50 15.92 1.99
CA MET A 101 5.93 16.15 1.74
C MET A 101 6.74 14.87 1.98
N THR A 102 6.43 14.10 3.04
CA THR A 102 7.04 12.79 3.28
C THR A 102 6.85 11.85 2.09
N ALA A 103 5.62 11.69 1.61
CA ALA A 103 5.33 10.78 0.50
C ALA A 103 6.08 11.18 -0.77
N LEU A 104 6.14 12.48 -1.08
CA LEU A 104 6.86 13.02 -2.25
C LEU A 104 8.38 12.88 -2.10
N ARG A 105 8.94 13.24 -0.94
CA ARG A 105 10.39 13.13 -0.65
C ARG A 105 10.87 11.68 -0.78
N GLU A 106 10.20 10.77 -0.10
CA GLU A 106 10.57 9.34 -0.10
C GLU A 106 10.42 8.74 -1.50
N SER A 107 9.37 9.11 -2.25
CA SER A 107 9.20 8.66 -3.64
C SER A 107 10.31 9.19 -4.56
N PHE A 108 10.78 10.40 -4.33
CA PHE A 108 11.93 10.95 -5.04
C PHE A 108 13.22 10.19 -4.67
N GLU A 109 13.45 9.94 -3.38
CA GLU A 109 14.64 9.25 -2.87
C GLU A 109 14.72 7.78 -3.36
N GLU A 110 13.61 7.05 -3.34
CA GLU A 110 13.58 5.63 -3.70
C GLU A 110 13.58 5.40 -5.21
N VAL A 111 12.76 6.16 -5.97
CA VAL A 111 12.49 5.88 -7.40
C VAL A 111 12.65 7.08 -8.34
N GLY A 112 12.97 8.28 -7.82
CA GLY A 112 13.27 9.46 -8.63
C GLY A 112 12.07 10.27 -9.11
N ILE A 113 10.87 10.07 -8.54
CA ILE A 113 9.69 10.83 -8.93
C ILE A 113 9.82 12.27 -8.42
N GLU A 114 9.94 13.22 -9.35
CA GLU A 114 10.12 14.64 -9.02
C GLU A 114 8.83 15.24 -8.41
N SER A 115 8.95 15.86 -7.24
CA SER A 115 7.79 16.34 -6.48
C SER A 115 6.96 17.41 -7.21
N ASN A 116 7.59 18.19 -8.10
CA ASN A 116 6.94 19.23 -8.89
C ASN A 116 6.16 18.68 -10.10
N GLU A 117 6.37 17.42 -10.48
CA GLU A 117 5.61 16.75 -11.54
C GLU A 117 4.36 16.05 -11.01
N VAL A 118 4.31 15.80 -9.70
CA VAL A 118 3.20 15.10 -9.07
C VAL A 118 2.10 16.07 -8.67
N LYS A 119 0.91 15.84 -9.21
CA LYS A 119 -0.32 16.44 -8.71
C LYS A 119 -1.00 15.48 -7.74
N ILE A 120 -1.00 15.81 -6.46
CA ILE A 120 -1.77 15.06 -5.45
C ILE A 120 -3.27 15.27 -5.70
N ILE A 121 -4.01 14.16 -5.77
CA ILE A 121 -5.47 14.17 -5.97
C ILE A 121 -6.25 13.82 -4.70
N GLY A 122 -5.58 13.26 -3.70
CA GLY A 122 -6.12 13.10 -2.34
C GLY A 122 -5.37 12.05 -1.52
N GLN A 123 -5.89 11.80 -0.32
CA GLN A 123 -5.31 10.88 0.67
C GLN A 123 -6.32 9.78 1.00
N MET A 124 -5.88 8.52 1.01
CA MET A 124 -6.70 7.38 1.44
C MET A 124 -6.74 7.27 2.96
N THR A 125 -7.49 6.27 3.46
CA THR A 125 -7.61 6.04 4.89
C THR A 125 -6.23 5.68 5.49
N PRO A 126 -5.81 6.31 6.60
CA PRO A 126 -4.54 5.96 7.26
C PRO A 126 -4.56 4.52 7.80
N LEU A 127 -3.61 3.70 7.33
CA LEU A 127 -3.51 2.27 7.65
C LEU A 127 -2.59 2.02 8.87
N PRO A 128 -3.10 1.51 10.00
CA PRO A 128 -2.25 1.07 11.10
C PRO A 128 -1.57 -0.27 10.79
N VAL A 129 -0.27 -0.35 11.03
CA VAL A 129 0.57 -1.56 10.84
C VAL A 129 1.30 -1.87 12.15
N PRO A 130 0.68 -2.65 13.07
CA PRO A 130 1.23 -2.86 14.41
C PRO A 130 2.57 -3.59 14.45
N VAL A 131 2.81 -4.52 13.52
CA VAL A 131 4.06 -5.30 13.46
C VAL A 131 5.30 -4.42 13.33
N SER A 132 5.17 -3.25 12.69
CA SER A 132 6.23 -2.26 12.52
C SER A 132 5.98 -0.97 13.32
N LYS A 133 4.83 -0.88 14.02
CA LYS A 133 4.36 0.29 14.79
C LYS A 133 4.22 1.58 13.97
N TYR A 134 3.86 1.44 12.70
CA TYR A 134 3.60 2.57 11.82
C TYR A 134 2.11 2.82 11.60
N LEU A 135 1.75 4.08 11.45
CA LEU A 135 0.51 4.54 10.85
C LEU A 135 0.85 5.12 9.48
N ILE A 136 0.50 4.39 8.43
CA ILE A 136 0.82 4.73 7.05
C ILE A 136 -0.28 5.63 6.48
N TYR A 137 0.10 6.75 5.90
CA TYR A 137 -0.79 7.69 5.21
C TYR A 137 -0.60 7.56 3.70
N PRO A 138 -1.51 6.88 2.98
CA PRO A 138 -1.36 6.70 1.55
C PRO A 138 -1.90 7.91 0.79
N PHE A 139 -1.09 8.49 -0.09
CA PHE A 139 -1.49 9.54 -1.00
C PHE A 139 -1.66 8.98 -2.41
N ILE A 140 -2.58 9.56 -3.16
CA ILE A 140 -2.73 9.30 -4.59
C ILE A 140 -2.31 10.57 -5.33
N GLY A 141 -1.37 10.41 -6.26
CA GLY A 141 -0.91 11.46 -7.14
C GLY A 141 -1.00 11.05 -8.59
N THR A 142 -0.89 12.03 -9.49
CA THR A 142 -0.81 11.81 -10.93
C THR A 142 0.32 12.63 -11.52
N THR A 143 1.06 12.07 -12.47
CA THR A 143 1.95 12.80 -13.37
C THR A 143 1.35 12.82 -14.78
N GLU A 144 1.70 13.82 -15.58
CA GLU A 144 1.23 13.91 -16.97
C GLU A 144 1.86 12.82 -17.85
N ASN A 145 3.15 12.55 -17.63
CA ASN A 145 3.95 11.56 -18.35
C ASN A 145 4.51 10.53 -17.37
N GLU A 146 5.05 9.43 -17.91
CA GLU A 146 5.85 8.51 -17.13
C GLU A 146 7.08 9.22 -16.53
N PRO A 147 7.31 9.11 -15.20
CA PRO A 147 8.51 9.65 -14.57
C PRO A 147 9.80 9.07 -15.13
N TYR A 148 10.88 9.85 -15.06
CA TYR A 148 12.21 9.32 -15.28
C TYR A 148 12.69 8.53 -14.05
N TRP A 149 12.78 7.21 -14.18
CA TRP A 149 13.15 6.36 -13.04
C TRP A 149 14.63 6.44 -12.69
N LYS A 150 14.90 6.76 -11.43
CA LYS A 150 16.24 6.73 -10.85
C LYS A 150 16.18 6.01 -9.50
N LEU A 151 16.57 4.74 -9.51
CA LEU A 151 16.49 3.89 -8.32
C LEU A 151 17.64 4.16 -7.36
N ASN A 152 17.31 4.14 -6.07
CA ASN A 152 18.31 4.05 -5.01
C ASN A 152 18.53 2.58 -4.65
N ASP A 153 19.58 1.97 -5.19
CA ASP A 153 19.89 0.53 -5.01
C ASP A 153 20.10 0.11 -3.53
N LYS A 154 20.25 1.07 -2.61
CA LYS A 154 20.34 0.77 -1.16
C LYS A 154 18.98 0.42 -0.56
N GLU A 155 17.90 0.93 -1.16
CA GLU A 155 16.53 0.91 -0.63
C GLU A 155 15.55 0.20 -1.58
N VAL A 156 15.92 0.04 -2.85
CA VAL A 156 15.11 -0.60 -3.90
C VAL A 156 15.90 -1.70 -4.60
N ASP A 157 15.42 -2.94 -4.50
CA ASP A 157 15.98 -4.10 -5.22
C ASP A 157 15.41 -4.21 -6.64
N GLU A 158 14.14 -3.82 -6.81
CA GLU A 158 13.43 -3.93 -8.09
C GLU A 158 12.32 -2.87 -8.17
N LEU A 159 12.21 -2.20 -9.32
CA LEU A 159 11.06 -1.36 -9.67
C LEU A 159 10.03 -2.19 -10.44
N ILE A 160 8.79 -2.15 -9.98
CA ILE A 160 7.66 -2.84 -10.59
C ILE A 160 6.65 -1.79 -11.04
N LEU A 161 6.45 -1.64 -12.35
CA LEU A 161 5.43 -0.76 -12.91
C LEU A 161 4.13 -1.54 -13.07
N LEU A 162 3.20 -1.33 -12.13
CA LEU A 162 1.98 -2.10 -12.08
C LEU A 162 0.88 -1.42 -12.91
N LYS A 163 0.41 -2.12 -13.93
CA LYS A 163 -0.80 -1.75 -14.68
C LYS A 163 -2.02 -1.86 -13.78
N PHE A 164 -2.77 -0.77 -13.64
CA PHE A 164 -3.91 -0.74 -12.72
C PHE A 164 -5.01 -1.75 -13.08
N ASN A 165 -5.24 -1.98 -14.37
CA ASN A 165 -6.21 -3.00 -14.81
C ASN A 165 -5.82 -4.42 -14.39
N ASP A 166 -4.53 -4.72 -14.25
CA ASP A 166 -4.10 -6.05 -13.80
C ASP A 166 -4.26 -6.20 -12.28
N LEU A 167 -4.12 -5.10 -11.52
CA LEU A 167 -4.53 -5.06 -10.12
C LEU A 167 -6.03 -5.36 -9.97
N ILE A 168 -6.90 -4.70 -10.74
CA ILE A 168 -8.35 -4.95 -10.72
C ILE A 168 -8.65 -6.43 -11.02
N LYS A 169 -8.03 -7.01 -12.06
CA LYS A 169 -8.25 -8.43 -12.41
C LYS A 169 -7.77 -9.40 -11.32
N SER A 170 -6.77 -9.00 -10.53
CA SER A 170 -6.25 -9.80 -9.43
C SER A 170 -7.13 -9.77 -8.18
N ASP A 171 -8.12 -8.88 -8.10
CA ASP A 171 -9.12 -8.83 -7.03
C ASP A 171 -10.17 -9.94 -7.20
N ASN A 172 -9.73 -11.19 -7.07
CA ASN A 172 -10.52 -12.41 -7.30
C ASN A 172 -10.59 -13.32 -6.07
N GLY A 173 -10.14 -12.84 -4.91
CA GLY A 173 -10.13 -13.60 -3.65
C GLY A 173 -9.06 -14.68 -3.55
N TYR A 174 -8.03 -14.64 -4.41
CA TYR A 174 -6.89 -15.57 -4.32
C TYR A 174 -6.17 -15.46 -2.97
N TYR A 175 -5.74 -16.61 -2.45
CA TYR A 175 -4.99 -16.74 -1.22
C TYR A 175 -3.96 -17.86 -1.32
N GLU A 176 -2.99 -17.84 -0.42
CA GLU A 176 -2.07 -18.95 -0.17
C GLU A 176 -2.11 -19.33 1.32
N ASP A 177 -1.94 -20.62 1.61
CA ASP A 177 -1.83 -21.12 2.98
C ASP A 177 -0.35 -21.22 3.35
N TRP A 178 0.08 -20.49 4.38
CA TRP A 178 1.47 -20.41 4.84
C TRP A 178 1.62 -20.98 6.26
N THR A 179 2.82 -21.46 6.57
CA THR A 179 3.18 -21.88 7.93
C THR A 179 4.14 -20.87 8.54
N ARG A 180 3.80 -20.33 9.71
CA ARG A 180 4.63 -19.37 10.45
C ARG A 180 4.59 -19.69 11.94
N GLU A 181 5.76 -19.89 12.56
CA GLU A 181 5.87 -20.14 14.01
C GLU A 181 4.85 -21.21 14.47
N ASP A 182 4.82 -22.35 13.76
CA ASP A 182 3.91 -23.50 13.95
C ASP A 182 2.40 -23.26 13.71
N ASN A 183 2.02 -22.06 13.28
CA ASN A 183 0.63 -21.74 12.92
C ASN A 183 0.42 -21.81 11.41
N GLN A 184 -0.69 -22.41 11.00
CA GLN A 184 -1.18 -22.36 9.63
C GLN A 184 -2.08 -21.14 9.46
N ILE A 185 -1.70 -20.27 8.54
CA ILE A 185 -2.40 -19.03 8.22
C ILE A 185 -2.77 -18.99 6.75
N ARG A 186 -3.93 -18.41 6.45
CA ARG A 186 -4.39 -18.07 5.12
C ARG A 186 -4.07 -16.62 4.84
N VAL A 187 -3.32 -16.38 3.79
CA VAL A 187 -2.84 -15.07 3.40
C VAL A 187 -3.52 -14.69 2.08
N PRO A 188 -4.42 -13.70 2.07
CA PRO A 188 -4.93 -13.14 0.82
C PRO A 188 -3.82 -12.48 0.01
N ILE A 189 -3.79 -12.72 -1.31
CA ILE A 189 -2.73 -12.26 -2.20
C ILE A 189 -3.32 -11.72 -3.50
N PHE A 190 -2.93 -10.50 -3.87
CA PHE A 190 -3.02 -10.08 -5.26
C PHE A 190 -1.86 -10.69 -6.03
N LYS A 191 -2.18 -11.74 -6.80
CA LYS A 191 -1.21 -12.47 -7.62
C LYS A 191 -1.20 -11.90 -9.03
N ILE A 192 -0.13 -11.19 -9.37
CA ILE A 192 -0.01 -10.48 -10.64
C ILE A 192 1.25 -10.96 -11.34
N VAL A 193 1.07 -11.76 -12.40
CA VAL A 193 2.17 -12.43 -13.11
C VAL A 193 3.04 -13.22 -12.12
N ASN A 194 4.28 -12.77 -11.86
CA ASN A 194 5.24 -13.41 -10.95
C ASN A 194 5.35 -12.70 -9.60
N THR A 195 4.50 -11.71 -9.34
CA THR A 195 4.53 -10.88 -8.15
C THR A 195 3.39 -11.24 -7.21
N ARG A 196 3.73 -11.40 -5.93
CA ARG A 196 2.77 -11.61 -4.83
C ARG A 196 2.70 -10.34 -4.01
N ILE A 197 1.54 -9.68 -4.02
CA ILE A 197 1.30 -8.50 -3.18
C ILE A 197 0.35 -8.90 -2.05
N TRP A 198 0.79 -8.71 -0.82
CA TRP A 198 0.08 -9.13 0.39
C TRP A 198 0.35 -8.13 1.54
N GLY A 199 -0.34 -8.30 2.67
CA GLY A 199 -0.12 -7.46 3.86
C GLY A 199 -0.54 -6.00 3.66
N ALA A 200 0.24 -5.06 4.23
CA ALA A 200 -0.11 -3.64 4.27
C ALA A 200 -0.28 -3.03 2.86
N THR A 201 0.62 -3.34 1.93
CA THR A 201 0.51 -2.90 0.52
C THR A 201 -0.78 -3.41 -0.11
N ALA A 202 -1.12 -4.68 0.08
CA ALA A 202 -2.37 -5.22 -0.45
C ALA A 202 -3.61 -4.57 0.18
N ALA A 203 -3.59 -4.26 1.48
CA ALA A 203 -4.68 -3.55 2.13
C ALA A 203 -4.91 -2.16 1.51
N ILE A 204 -3.85 -1.38 1.29
CA ILE A 204 -3.91 -0.08 0.61
C ILE A 204 -4.46 -0.23 -0.81
N LEU A 205 -3.95 -1.20 -1.58
CA LEU A 205 -4.39 -1.43 -2.95
C LEU A 205 -5.85 -1.93 -3.03
N SER A 206 -6.32 -2.65 -2.01
CA SER A 206 -7.72 -3.08 -1.90
C SER A 206 -8.67 -1.89 -1.78
N GLU A 207 -8.30 -0.87 -1.00
CA GLU A 207 -9.05 0.39 -0.90
C GLU A 207 -8.98 1.18 -2.21
N LEU A 208 -7.82 1.24 -2.85
CA LEU A 208 -7.63 1.88 -4.15
C LEU A 208 -8.55 1.27 -5.24
N ILE A 209 -8.70 -0.06 -5.25
CA ILE A 209 -9.63 -0.75 -6.15
C ILE A 209 -11.06 -0.26 -5.91
N ASP A 210 -11.50 -0.18 -4.65
CA ASP A 210 -12.85 0.29 -4.33
C ASP A 210 -13.07 1.75 -4.72
N LEU A 211 -12.08 2.62 -4.48
CA LEU A 211 -12.13 4.02 -4.91
C LEU A 211 -12.22 4.17 -6.43
N SER A 212 -11.75 3.21 -7.21
CA SER A 212 -11.84 3.28 -8.68
C SER A 212 -13.21 2.93 -9.27
N LYS A 213 -14.06 2.26 -8.47
CA LYS A 213 -15.40 1.83 -8.90
C LYS A 213 -16.29 3.05 -9.12
N LYS A 214 -17.16 2.99 -10.13
CA LYS A 214 -18.16 4.04 -10.34
C LYS A 214 -19.10 4.06 -9.14
N THR A 215 -19.32 5.22 -8.56
CA THR A 215 -20.43 5.48 -7.64
C THR A 215 -21.71 5.39 -8.48
N ASN A 216 -22.65 4.53 -8.08
CA ASN A 216 -23.98 4.43 -8.70
C ASN A 216 -24.86 5.61 -8.28
#